data_AF-A0A8K1C9Y8-F1
#
_entry.id   AF-A0A8K1C9Y8-F1
#
_cell.length_a   1.000
_cell.length_b   1.000
_cell.length_c   1.000
_cell.angle_alpha   90.00
_cell.angle_beta   90.00
_cell.angle_gamma   90.00
#
_symmetry.space_group_name_H-M   'P 1'
#
loop_
_entity.id
_entity.type
_entity.pdbx_description
1 polymer ?
#
loop_
_entity_poly.entity_id
_entity_poly.type
_entity_poly.pdbx_seq_one_letter_code
_entity_poly.pdbx_strand_id
1 'polypeptide(L)'
;MFAYPQRVITKASPQYSVGFTARASPSSPPSSPPSPPSSPTYCLSAVVIAWENVLFPLKWLTESAEFSLTQQGIEATKLKTRGNPFLAQALGAIEQQIIGTLSIIAPKVPVYIVTESCTEAVEAICATFFPGLRAYLGSTRGRVQVLPAVGKSQVEQMTSKLNQLQQICVASAATMEANKTQTPFKILTITADEIDRRVTTRMQQTMARFGAIQTMHLPALMANGKPLSLVDFHKQLQKVAAALAKEVA
;
A
#
# COMPACT_ATOMS: atom_id res chain seq x y z
N MET A 1 14.29 5.28 56.17
CA MET A 1 14.44 4.01 56.92
C MET A 1 15.54 3.22 56.23
N PHE A 2 16.63 2.96 56.96
CA PHE A 2 17.84 2.28 56.51
C PHE A 2 17.60 0.78 56.25
N ALA A 3 18.34 0.19 55.30
CA ALA A 3 19.11 -1.04 55.54
C ALA A 3 19.95 -1.43 54.30
N TYR A 4 21.27 -1.25 54.43
CA TYR A 4 22.27 -2.14 53.82
C TYR A 4 22.21 -3.52 54.51
N PRO A 5 22.83 -4.56 53.93
CA PRO A 5 24.07 -4.99 54.57
C PRO A 5 25.25 -5.20 53.62
N GLN A 6 26.43 -5.11 54.25
CA GLN A 6 27.79 -5.17 53.74
C GLN A 6 28.40 -6.58 53.82
N ARG A 7 29.43 -6.79 52.96
CA ARG A 7 30.72 -7.50 53.16
C ARG A 7 30.67 -9.03 53.40
N VAL A 8 31.63 -9.82 52.89
CA VAL A 8 33.03 -9.91 53.34
C VAL A 8 34.01 -10.38 52.24
N ILE A 9 35.26 -9.93 52.41
CA ILE A 9 36.53 -10.04 51.66
C ILE A 9 37.08 -11.49 51.79
N THR A 10 37.94 -12.09 50.94
CA THR A 10 39.43 -11.96 50.97
C THR A 10 40.13 -12.85 49.90
N LYS A 11 41.08 -12.22 49.18
CA LYS A 11 42.39 -12.65 48.61
C LYS A 11 42.74 -14.15 48.48
N ALA A 12 43.35 -14.53 47.35
CA ALA A 12 44.81 -14.57 47.17
C ALA A 12 45.22 -15.17 45.81
N SER A 13 46.14 -14.50 45.10
CA SER A 13 46.94 -15.07 44.01
C SER A 13 48.04 -15.97 44.58
N PRO A 14 48.61 -16.88 43.78
CA PRO A 14 49.95 -16.57 43.29
C PRO A 14 50.19 -16.93 41.81
N GLN A 15 51.15 -16.21 41.25
CA GLN A 15 51.77 -16.39 39.95
C GLN A 15 52.46 -17.75 39.84
N TYR A 16 52.35 -18.38 38.68
CA TYR A 16 53.44 -19.16 38.09
C TYR A 16 53.52 -18.83 36.60
N SER A 17 54.62 -18.16 36.22
CA SER A 17 55.05 -18.01 34.84
C SER A 17 56.00 -19.15 34.54
N VAL A 18 55.72 -19.94 33.51
CA VAL A 18 56.73 -20.78 32.87
C VAL A 18 56.54 -20.61 31.37
N GLY A 19 57.52 -19.95 30.75
CA GLY A 19 57.52 -19.70 29.32
C GLY A 19 57.65 -20.99 28.53
N PHE A 20 56.98 -21.07 27.40
CA PHE A 20 57.42 -21.90 26.29
C PHE A 20 57.25 -21.18 24.96
N THR A 21 58.28 -21.39 24.16
CA THR A 21 58.67 -20.75 22.91
C THR A 21 57.61 -20.79 21.81
N ALA A 22 57.46 -19.64 21.15
CA ALA A 22 56.73 -19.51 19.90
C ALA A 22 57.38 -20.35 18.80
N ARG A 23 56.64 -21.29 18.22
CA ARG A 23 56.92 -21.87 16.91
C ARG A 23 55.81 -21.46 15.97
N ALA A 24 56.09 -20.45 15.15
CA ALA A 24 55.23 -20.01 14.06
C ALA A 24 55.06 -21.16 13.05
N SER A 25 53.80 -21.55 12.79
CA SER A 25 53.39 -22.27 11.59
C SER A 25 52.48 -21.33 10.79
N PRO A 26 52.67 -21.16 9.46
CA PRO A 26 51.84 -20.28 8.67
C PRO A 26 50.52 -20.99 8.34
N SER A 27 49.49 -20.82 9.19
CA SER A 27 48.13 -21.24 8.88
C SER A 27 47.37 -20.11 8.22
N SER A 28 46.78 -20.44 7.06
CA SER A 28 45.98 -19.68 6.10
C SER A 28 45.14 -18.50 6.64
N PRO A 29 44.90 -17.46 5.82
CA PRO A 29 44.03 -16.36 6.22
C PRO A 29 42.61 -16.85 6.55
N PRO A 30 41.91 -16.25 7.52
CA PRO A 30 40.58 -16.67 7.93
C PRO A 30 39.59 -16.52 6.77
N SER A 31 38.81 -17.57 6.57
CA SER A 31 37.71 -17.67 5.61
C SER A 31 36.80 -16.44 5.69
N SER A 32 36.44 -15.92 4.52
CA SER A 32 35.54 -14.78 4.32
C SER A 32 34.31 -14.82 5.23
N PRO A 33 33.82 -13.67 5.72
CA PRO A 33 32.60 -13.63 6.52
C PRO A 33 31.44 -14.24 5.72
N PRO A 34 30.52 -14.97 6.39
CA PRO A 34 29.34 -15.54 5.73
C PRO A 34 28.57 -14.42 5.04
N SER A 35 28.19 -14.66 3.78
CA SER A 35 27.37 -13.73 3.02
C SER A 35 26.11 -13.37 3.82
N PRO A 36 25.67 -12.10 3.79
CA PRO A 36 24.44 -11.71 4.47
C PRO A 36 23.28 -12.58 3.97
N PRO A 37 22.33 -12.97 4.84
CA PRO A 37 21.18 -13.75 4.42
C PRO A 37 20.49 -13.03 3.27
N SER A 38 20.34 -13.73 2.14
CA SER A 38 19.56 -13.27 1.00
C SER A 38 18.19 -12.82 1.50
N SER A 39 17.81 -11.58 1.18
CA SER A 39 16.53 -11.02 1.60
C SER A 39 15.39 -12.00 1.26
N PRO A 40 14.41 -12.21 2.16
CA PRO A 40 13.32 -13.13 1.90
C PRO A 40 12.65 -12.76 0.57
N THR A 41 12.58 -13.73 -0.33
CA THR A 41 11.87 -13.56 -1.61
C THR A 41 10.39 -13.71 -1.31
N TYR A 42 9.64 -12.62 -1.40
CA TYR A 42 8.19 -12.62 -1.18
C TYR A 42 7.44 -12.86 -2.49
N CYS A 43 6.34 -13.59 -2.43
CA CYS A 43 5.39 -13.69 -3.54
C CYS A 43 4.34 -12.59 -3.41
N LEU A 44 4.16 -11.74 -4.43
CA LEU A 44 3.06 -10.78 -4.44
C LEU A 44 1.73 -11.54 -4.47
N SER A 45 0.90 -11.35 -3.45
CA SER A 45 -0.37 -12.07 -3.29
C SER A 45 -1.59 -11.20 -3.51
N ALA A 46 -1.47 -9.88 -3.34
CA ALA A 46 -2.56 -8.94 -3.62
C ALA A 46 -2.04 -7.51 -3.83
N VAL A 47 -2.84 -6.71 -4.54
CA VAL A 47 -2.66 -5.26 -4.67
C VAL A 47 -3.86 -4.55 -4.05
N VAL A 48 -3.61 -3.56 -3.20
CA VAL A 48 -4.62 -2.71 -2.57
C VAL A 48 -4.42 -1.29 -3.06
N ILE A 49 -5.44 -0.66 -3.62
CA ILE A 49 -5.37 0.67 -4.21
C ILE A 49 -6.44 1.52 -3.55
N ALA A 50 -6.08 2.67 -2.98
CA ALA A 50 -7.09 3.62 -2.52
C ALA A 50 -7.90 4.13 -3.73
N TRP A 51 -9.18 4.40 -3.54
CA TRP A 51 -10.00 5.04 -4.58
C TRP A 51 -9.69 6.53 -4.62
N GLU A 52 -9.84 7.18 -3.48
CA GLU A 52 -9.74 8.62 -3.33
C GLU A 52 -8.32 9.09 -3.60
N ASN A 53 -8.20 9.94 -4.61
CA ASN A 53 -6.98 10.61 -5.02
C ASN A 53 -5.82 9.70 -5.45
N VAL A 54 -6.09 8.43 -5.70
CA VAL A 54 -5.17 7.52 -6.39
C VAL A 54 -5.77 7.15 -7.73
N LEU A 55 -6.99 6.62 -7.75
CA LEU A 55 -7.73 6.32 -8.99
C LEU A 55 -8.66 7.46 -9.39
N PHE A 56 -9.37 8.05 -8.43
CA PHE A 56 -10.31 9.14 -8.68
C PHE A 56 -9.78 10.47 -8.14
N PRO A 57 -9.68 11.55 -8.96
CA PRO A 57 -9.10 12.83 -8.54
C PRO A 57 -10.07 13.64 -7.67
N LEU A 58 -10.49 13.08 -6.52
CA LEU A 58 -11.53 13.62 -5.66
C LEU A 58 -11.23 15.05 -5.19
N LYS A 59 -10.03 15.33 -4.67
CA LYS A 59 -9.63 16.66 -4.19
C LYS A 59 -9.72 17.71 -5.31
N TRP A 60 -9.24 17.36 -6.51
CA TRP A 60 -9.34 18.26 -7.65
C TRP A 60 -10.79 18.54 -8.02
N LEU A 61 -11.64 17.51 -8.08
CA LEU A 61 -13.05 17.66 -8.40
C LEU A 61 -13.80 18.48 -7.35
N THR A 62 -13.55 18.24 -6.07
CA THR A 62 -14.20 18.98 -4.97
C THR A 62 -13.82 20.46 -5.01
N GLU A 63 -12.54 20.79 -5.19
CA GLU A 63 -12.05 22.18 -5.13
C GLU A 63 -12.21 22.95 -6.45
N SER A 64 -12.02 22.29 -7.60
CA SER A 64 -12.01 22.95 -8.92
C SER A 64 -13.33 22.81 -9.68
N ALA A 65 -14.11 21.76 -9.39
CA ALA A 65 -15.40 21.51 -10.07
C ALA A 65 -16.62 21.62 -9.14
N GLU A 66 -16.40 21.93 -7.84
CA GLU A 66 -17.42 21.97 -6.78
C GLU A 66 -18.17 20.63 -6.65
N PHE A 67 -17.44 19.53 -6.83
CA PHE A 67 -17.99 18.19 -6.69
C PHE A 67 -18.45 17.92 -5.26
N SER A 68 -19.60 17.27 -5.12
CA SER A 68 -20.01 16.64 -3.87
C SER A 68 -20.52 15.24 -4.13
N LEU A 69 -20.33 14.36 -3.14
CA LEU A 69 -20.78 12.96 -3.15
C LEU A 69 -22.31 12.80 -3.05
N THR A 70 -23.08 13.89 -3.09
CA THR A 70 -24.54 13.85 -3.19
C THR A 70 -24.98 13.59 -4.62
N GLN A 71 -26.14 12.97 -4.83
CA GLN A 71 -26.67 12.75 -6.18
C GLN A 71 -26.80 14.06 -6.97
N GLN A 72 -27.24 15.13 -6.31
CA GLN A 72 -27.33 16.46 -6.90
C GLN A 72 -25.94 17.01 -7.29
N GLY A 73 -24.92 16.81 -6.45
CA GLY A 73 -23.54 17.20 -6.73
C GLY A 73 -22.93 16.45 -7.91
N ILE A 74 -23.18 15.15 -8.00
CA ILE A 74 -22.72 14.30 -9.12
C ILE A 74 -23.33 14.80 -10.43
N GLU A 75 -24.65 15.02 -10.48
CA GLU A 75 -25.32 15.50 -11.70
C GLU A 75 -24.93 16.95 -12.06
N ALA A 76 -24.74 17.84 -11.08
CA ALA A 76 -24.25 19.19 -11.34
C ALA A 76 -22.84 19.18 -11.94
N THR A 77 -21.95 18.35 -11.40
CA THR A 77 -20.57 18.21 -11.88
C THR A 77 -20.52 17.57 -13.27
N LYS A 78 -21.41 16.62 -13.55
CA LYS A 78 -21.59 16.02 -14.88
C LYS A 78 -21.99 17.07 -15.91
N LEU A 79 -22.92 17.99 -15.57
CA LEU A 79 -23.31 19.07 -16.48
C LEU A 79 -22.14 20.00 -16.79
N LYS A 80 -21.35 20.37 -15.77
CA LYS A 80 -20.10 21.14 -15.95
C LYS A 80 -19.08 20.41 -16.82
N THR A 81 -18.94 19.10 -16.63
CA THR A 81 -18.04 18.25 -17.43
C THR A 81 -18.47 18.22 -18.90
N ARG A 82 -19.78 18.15 -19.19
CA ARG A 82 -20.30 18.23 -20.56
C ARG A 82 -20.05 19.59 -21.21
N GLY A 83 -20.11 20.66 -20.43
CA GLY A 83 -19.80 22.02 -20.90
C GLY A 83 -18.31 22.30 -21.10
N ASN A 84 -17.42 21.41 -20.64
CA ASN A 84 -15.97 21.60 -20.70
C ASN A 84 -15.28 20.40 -21.38
N PRO A 85 -14.99 20.47 -22.69
CA PRO A 85 -14.41 19.36 -23.43
C PRO A 85 -13.02 18.95 -22.92
N PHE A 86 -12.25 19.91 -22.39
CA PHE A 86 -10.93 19.62 -21.81
C PHE A 86 -11.06 18.76 -20.55
N LEU A 87 -12.03 19.06 -19.69
CA LEU A 87 -12.30 18.26 -18.49
C LEU A 87 -12.76 16.84 -18.85
N ALA A 88 -13.69 16.72 -19.81
CA ALA A 88 -14.15 15.42 -20.30
C ALA A 88 -13.00 14.58 -20.88
N GLN A 89 -12.13 15.19 -21.68
CA GLN A 89 -10.96 14.52 -22.25
C GLN A 89 -9.96 14.08 -21.17
N ALA A 90 -9.68 14.94 -20.17
CA ALA A 90 -8.76 14.62 -19.10
C ALA A 90 -9.27 13.46 -18.22
N LEU A 91 -10.56 13.46 -17.89
CA LEU A 91 -11.21 12.36 -17.15
C LEU A 91 -11.23 11.07 -17.97
N GLY A 92 -11.50 11.15 -19.27
CA GLY A 92 -11.41 9.99 -20.17
C GLY A 92 -10.00 9.39 -20.25
N ALA A 93 -8.96 10.23 -20.30
CA ALA A 93 -7.57 9.76 -20.27
C ALA A 93 -7.23 9.06 -18.95
N ILE A 94 -7.68 9.62 -17.82
CA ILE A 94 -7.56 9.00 -16.49
C ILE A 94 -8.25 7.63 -16.48
N GLU A 95 -9.49 7.55 -16.96
CA GLU A 95 -10.24 6.29 -17.06
C GLU A 95 -9.48 5.22 -17.85
N GLN A 96 -9.03 5.55 -19.05
CA GLN A 96 -8.30 4.62 -19.90
C GLN A 96 -7.01 4.12 -19.22
N GLN A 97 -6.31 5.01 -18.52
CA GLN A 97 -5.11 4.64 -17.77
C GLN A 97 -5.44 3.69 -16.61
N ILE A 98 -6.54 3.89 -15.89
CA ILE A 98 -6.98 3.00 -14.81
C ILE A 98 -7.30 1.61 -15.38
N ILE A 99 -8.13 1.54 -16.42
CA ILE A 99 -8.52 0.26 -17.05
C ILE A 99 -7.29 -0.48 -17.58
N GLY A 100 -6.39 0.21 -18.27
CA GLY A 100 -5.15 -0.39 -18.79
C GLY A 100 -4.28 -0.95 -17.67
N THR A 101 -4.16 -0.22 -16.56
CA THR A 101 -3.41 -0.68 -15.38
C THR A 101 -4.04 -1.91 -14.75
N LEU A 102 -5.35 -1.89 -14.51
CA LEU A 102 -6.07 -3.02 -13.91
C LEU A 102 -6.03 -4.26 -14.81
N SER A 103 -6.08 -4.08 -16.14
CA SER A 103 -6.05 -5.18 -17.12
C SER A 103 -4.73 -5.94 -17.12
N ILE A 104 -3.63 -5.28 -16.73
CA ILE A 104 -2.30 -5.92 -16.62
C ILE A 104 -2.17 -6.69 -15.30
N ILE A 105 -2.75 -6.17 -14.22
CA ILE A 105 -2.52 -6.66 -12.85
C ILE A 105 -3.53 -7.72 -12.44
N ALA A 106 -4.81 -7.48 -12.68
CA ALA A 106 -5.91 -8.33 -12.21
C ALA A 106 -5.85 -9.79 -12.70
N PRO A 107 -5.30 -10.11 -13.89
CA PRO A 107 -5.09 -11.50 -14.31
C PRO A 107 -4.06 -12.25 -13.45
N LYS A 108 -3.12 -11.53 -12.85
CA LYS A 108 -1.97 -12.10 -12.14
C LYS A 108 -2.21 -12.18 -10.64
N VAL A 109 -2.79 -11.15 -10.04
CA VAL A 109 -3.07 -11.06 -8.61
C VAL A 109 -4.43 -10.39 -8.35
N PRO A 110 -5.14 -10.76 -7.26
CA PRO A 110 -6.32 -10.03 -6.82
C PRO A 110 -6.04 -8.55 -6.57
N VAL A 111 -6.97 -7.69 -6.96
CA VAL A 111 -6.90 -6.24 -6.76
C VAL A 111 -8.08 -5.78 -5.90
N TYR A 112 -7.78 -5.04 -4.84
CA TYR A 112 -8.75 -4.47 -3.91
C TYR A 112 -8.71 -2.95 -4.01
N ILE A 113 -9.82 -2.33 -4.42
CA ILE A 113 -9.99 -0.88 -4.44
C ILE A 113 -10.68 -0.48 -3.14
N VAL A 114 -9.97 0.18 -2.24
CA VAL A 114 -10.52 0.61 -0.95
C VAL A 114 -11.03 2.04 -1.07
N THR A 115 -12.29 2.28 -0.73
CA THR A 115 -12.94 3.59 -0.80
C THR A 115 -13.44 4.03 0.57
N GLU A 116 -13.40 5.33 0.85
CA GLU A 116 -14.02 5.92 2.05
C GLU A 116 -15.54 6.09 1.89
N SER A 117 -16.05 5.89 0.67
CA SER A 117 -17.47 5.94 0.33
C SER A 117 -18.09 4.54 0.35
N CYS A 118 -19.42 4.47 0.23
CA CYS A 118 -20.09 3.20 -0.02
C CYS A 118 -19.90 2.77 -1.49
N THR A 119 -20.08 1.48 -1.76
CA THR A 119 -19.94 0.89 -3.09
C THR A 119 -20.90 1.51 -4.10
N GLU A 120 -22.12 1.83 -3.68
CA GLU A 120 -23.15 2.45 -4.52
C GLU A 120 -22.72 3.85 -4.99
N ALA A 121 -22.02 4.61 -4.14
CA ALA A 121 -21.49 5.92 -4.50
C ALA A 121 -20.37 5.80 -5.54
N VAL A 122 -19.45 4.83 -5.38
CA VAL A 122 -18.41 4.57 -6.38
C VAL A 122 -19.02 4.14 -7.70
N GLU A 123 -20.04 3.28 -7.68
CA GLU A 123 -20.76 2.88 -8.89
C GLU A 123 -21.44 4.06 -9.59
N ALA A 124 -22.07 4.96 -8.84
CA ALA A 124 -22.70 6.17 -9.38
C ALA A 124 -21.68 7.13 -9.99
N ILE A 125 -20.53 7.31 -9.33
CA ILE A 125 -19.40 8.10 -9.84
C ILE A 125 -18.87 7.46 -11.13
N CYS A 126 -18.60 6.16 -11.15
CA CYS A 126 -18.13 5.47 -12.34
C CYS A 126 -19.17 5.56 -13.46
N ALA A 127 -20.45 5.37 -13.18
CA ALA A 127 -21.51 5.52 -14.19
C ALA A 127 -21.53 6.91 -14.85
N THR A 128 -21.13 7.94 -14.10
CA THR A 128 -21.20 9.33 -14.53
C THR A 128 -19.94 9.79 -15.24
N PHE A 129 -18.78 9.50 -14.66
CA PHE A 129 -17.49 10.02 -15.12
C PHE A 129 -16.64 8.98 -15.83
N PHE A 130 -16.75 7.69 -15.44
CA PHE A 130 -15.92 6.58 -15.93
C PHE A 130 -16.77 5.36 -16.34
N PRO A 131 -17.62 5.49 -17.39
CA PRO A 131 -18.55 4.44 -17.78
C PRO A 131 -17.85 3.16 -18.28
N GLY A 132 -16.69 3.28 -18.93
CA GLY A 132 -15.85 2.15 -19.31
C GLY A 132 -15.25 1.44 -18.10
N LEU A 133 -14.84 2.16 -17.07
CA LEU A 133 -14.36 1.56 -15.83
C LEU A 133 -15.48 0.80 -15.12
N ARG A 134 -16.70 1.34 -15.10
CA ARG A 134 -17.87 0.63 -14.57
C ARG A 134 -18.09 -0.71 -15.28
N ALA A 135 -18.08 -0.70 -16.61
CA ALA A 135 -18.23 -1.91 -17.42
C ALA A 135 -17.10 -2.91 -17.15
N TYR A 136 -15.86 -2.42 -17.06
CA TYR A 136 -14.70 -3.22 -16.74
C TYR A 136 -14.84 -3.90 -15.37
N LEU A 137 -15.14 -3.15 -14.31
CA LEU A 137 -15.30 -3.69 -12.95
C LEU A 137 -16.38 -4.79 -12.91
N GLY A 138 -17.52 -4.58 -13.59
CA GLY A 138 -18.57 -5.60 -13.72
C GLY A 138 -18.14 -6.88 -14.45
N SER A 139 -17.14 -6.80 -15.33
CA SER A 139 -16.64 -7.95 -16.11
C SER A 139 -15.53 -8.76 -15.42
N THR A 140 -14.90 -8.23 -14.36
CA THR A 140 -13.68 -8.81 -13.75
C THR A 140 -13.91 -10.09 -12.92
N ARG A 141 -15.14 -10.61 -12.83
CA ARG A 141 -15.50 -11.85 -12.11
C ARG A 141 -14.90 -11.95 -10.70
N GLY A 142 -14.82 -10.83 -9.97
CA GLY A 142 -14.29 -10.79 -8.60
C GLY A 142 -12.76 -10.72 -8.47
N ARG A 143 -12.01 -10.61 -9.58
CA ARG A 143 -10.57 -10.34 -9.56
C ARG A 143 -10.25 -8.91 -9.11
N VAL A 144 -11.17 -7.97 -9.38
CA VAL A 144 -11.13 -6.61 -8.85
C VAL A 144 -12.34 -6.43 -7.95
N GLN A 145 -12.11 -6.03 -6.70
CA GLN A 145 -13.16 -5.83 -5.71
C GLN A 145 -13.09 -4.43 -5.14
N VAL A 146 -14.23 -3.74 -5.07
CA VAL A 146 -14.34 -2.44 -4.40
C VAL A 146 -14.79 -2.70 -2.97
N LEU A 147 -13.97 -2.29 -1.99
CA LEU A 147 -14.20 -2.52 -0.57
C LEU A 147 -14.51 -1.19 0.14
N PRO A 148 -15.69 -1.06 0.76
CA PRO A 148 -16.04 0.13 1.51
C PRO A 148 -15.32 0.15 2.86
N ALA A 149 -14.66 1.26 3.15
CA ALA A 149 -14.03 1.59 4.42
C ALA A 149 -14.64 2.88 4.99
N VAL A 150 -15.98 2.87 5.10
CA VAL A 150 -16.77 4.03 5.53
C VAL A 150 -16.50 4.36 6.99
N GLY A 151 -16.34 5.66 7.28
CA GLY A 151 -16.28 6.20 8.63
C GLY A 151 -16.60 7.69 8.63
N LYS A 152 -17.35 8.15 9.65
CA LYS A 152 -17.74 9.56 9.78
C LYS A 152 -16.65 10.39 10.45
N SER A 153 -15.83 9.75 11.28
CA SER A 153 -14.66 10.35 11.91
C SER A 153 -13.36 9.73 11.38
N GLN A 154 -12.22 10.44 11.55
CA GLN A 154 -10.91 9.90 11.18
C GLN A 154 -10.58 8.58 11.89
N VAL A 155 -11.02 8.42 13.15
CA VAL A 155 -10.77 7.22 13.95
C VAL A 155 -11.57 6.03 13.40
N GLU A 156 -12.84 6.25 13.05
CA GLU A 156 -13.69 5.24 12.42
C GLU A 156 -13.14 4.83 11.06
N GLN A 157 -12.74 5.80 10.22
CA GLN A 157 -12.14 5.53 8.92
C GLN A 157 -10.86 4.70 9.05
N MET A 158 -9.96 5.10 9.96
CA MET A 158 -8.72 4.36 10.21
C MET A 158 -9.01 2.92 10.66
N THR A 159 -9.99 2.73 11.54
CA THR A 159 -10.39 1.40 12.03
C THR A 159 -11.00 0.56 10.91
N SER A 160 -11.89 1.15 10.11
CA SER A 160 -12.53 0.50 8.97
C SER A 160 -11.50 0.05 7.93
N LYS A 161 -10.57 0.94 7.55
CA LYS A 161 -9.47 0.63 6.62
C LYS A 161 -8.52 -0.44 7.17
N LEU A 162 -8.22 -0.39 8.48
CA LEU A 162 -7.41 -1.43 9.14
C LEU A 162 -8.10 -2.80 9.04
N ASN A 163 -9.41 -2.86 9.32
CA ASN A 163 -10.18 -4.10 9.24
C ASN A 163 -10.20 -4.66 7.82
N GLN A 164 -10.39 -3.82 6.80
CA GLN A 164 -10.32 -4.24 5.40
C GLN A 164 -8.94 -4.81 5.06
N LEU A 165 -7.87 -4.10 5.41
CA LEU A 165 -6.51 -4.56 5.14
C LEU A 165 -6.20 -5.87 5.88
N GLN A 166 -6.71 -6.04 7.10
CA GLN A 166 -6.57 -7.29 7.86
C GLN A 166 -7.28 -8.46 7.18
N GLN A 167 -8.51 -8.25 6.70
CA GLN A 167 -9.26 -9.28 5.96
C GLN A 167 -8.54 -9.70 4.68
N ILE A 168 -7.96 -8.74 3.94
CA ILE A 168 -7.15 -9.01 2.75
C ILE A 168 -5.91 -9.83 3.11
N CYS A 169 -5.23 -9.52 4.21
CA CYS A 169 -4.08 -10.29 4.70
C CYS A 169 -4.47 -11.74 5.00
N VAL A 170 -5.58 -11.95 5.71
CA VAL A 170 -6.09 -13.30 6.04
C VAL A 170 -6.45 -14.08 4.78
N ALA A 171 -7.16 -13.46 3.84
CA ALA A 171 -7.51 -14.10 2.57
C ALA A 171 -6.27 -14.46 1.72
N SER A 172 -5.27 -13.58 1.72
CA SER A 172 -3.99 -13.82 1.04
C SER A 172 -3.22 -14.99 1.66
N ALA A 173 -3.15 -15.04 3.00
CA ALA A 173 -2.51 -16.14 3.73
C ALA A 173 -3.21 -17.48 3.46
N ALA A 174 -4.54 -17.53 3.54
CA ALA A 174 -5.32 -18.73 3.25
C ALA A 174 -5.12 -19.25 1.82
N THR A 175 -5.01 -18.34 0.85
CA THR A 175 -4.72 -18.70 -0.55
C THR A 175 -3.33 -19.31 -0.70
N MET A 176 -2.32 -18.77 0.00
CA MET A 176 -0.95 -19.30 -0.02
C MET A 176 -0.85 -20.66 0.67
N GLU A 177 -1.56 -20.86 1.78
CA GLU A 177 -1.65 -22.15 2.46
C GLU A 177 -2.29 -23.21 1.55
N ALA A 178 -3.39 -22.88 0.88
CA ALA A 178 -4.06 -23.76 -0.07
C ALA A 178 -3.14 -24.15 -1.24
N ASN A 179 -2.29 -23.22 -1.70
CA ASN A 179 -1.33 -23.46 -2.78
C ASN A 179 -0.02 -24.12 -2.31
N LYS A 180 0.11 -24.46 -1.01
CA LYS A 180 1.29 -25.08 -0.39
C LYS A 180 2.60 -24.31 -0.65
N THR A 181 2.51 -23.01 -0.87
CA THR A 181 3.67 -22.14 -1.07
C THR A 181 4.26 -21.75 0.28
N GLN A 182 5.50 -22.13 0.55
CA GLN A 182 6.22 -21.78 1.80
C GLN A 182 6.79 -20.34 1.79
N THR A 183 6.66 -19.62 0.68
CA THR A 183 7.15 -18.24 0.58
C THR A 183 6.22 -17.28 1.31
N PRO A 184 6.75 -16.36 2.14
CA PRO A 184 5.92 -15.34 2.77
C PRO A 184 5.23 -14.47 1.71
N PHE A 185 3.98 -14.10 1.98
CA PHE A 185 3.19 -13.30 1.06
C PHE A 185 3.57 -11.82 1.14
N LYS A 186 3.35 -11.10 0.04
CA LYS A 186 3.50 -9.66 -0.05
C LYS A 186 2.21 -9.02 -0.53
N ILE A 187 1.81 -7.93 0.12
CA ILE A 187 0.70 -7.09 -0.30
C ILE A 187 1.26 -5.72 -0.66
N LEU A 188 0.94 -5.23 -1.85
CA LEU A 188 1.32 -3.90 -2.29
C LEU A 188 0.14 -2.95 -2.10
N THR A 189 0.31 -1.94 -1.27
CA THR A 189 -0.70 -0.91 -1.00
C THR A 189 -0.33 0.40 -1.67
N ILE A 190 -1.24 1.03 -2.40
CA ILE A 190 -1.04 2.31 -3.08
C ILE A 190 -1.96 3.34 -2.46
N THR A 191 -1.37 4.38 -1.89
CA THR A 191 -2.10 5.32 -1.04
C THR A 191 -1.64 6.74 -1.32
N ALA A 192 -2.55 7.70 -1.14
CA ALA A 192 -2.21 9.12 -1.26
C ALA A 192 -2.57 9.93 -0.01
N ASP A 193 -3.28 9.33 0.96
CA ASP A 193 -3.63 10.01 2.21
C ASP A 193 -2.75 9.56 3.39
N GLU A 194 -2.61 10.46 4.37
CA GLU A 194 -1.83 10.23 5.59
C GLU A 194 -2.48 9.18 6.49
N ILE A 195 -3.82 9.13 6.51
CA ILE A 195 -4.57 8.11 7.25
C ILE A 195 -4.18 6.72 6.75
N ASP A 196 -4.12 6.52 5.43
CA ASP A 196 -3.73 5.25 4.83
C ASP A 196 -2.28 4.88 5.14
N ARG A 197 -1.39 5.87 5.19
CA ARG A 197 0.01 5.66 5.59
C ARG A 197 0.10 5.14 7.03
N ARG A 198 -0.69 5.70 7.94
CA ARG A 198 -0.76 5.23 9.34
C ARG A 198 -1.35 3.82 9.44
N VAL A 199 -2.42 3.52 8.70
CA VAL A 199 -3.04 2.19 8.65
C VAL A 199 -2.04 1.14 8.17
N THR A 200 -1.36 1.40 7.05
CA THR A 200 -0.37 0.49 6.47
C THR A 200 0.83 0.28 7.38
N THR A 201 1.34 1.34 8.01
CA THR A 201 2.45 1.26 8.98
C THR A 201 2.08 0.40 10.19
N ARG A 202 0.87 0.60 10.74
CA ARG A 202 0.36 -0.21 11.86
C ARG A 202 0.20 -1.68 11.47
N MET A 203 -0.29 -1.94 10.25
CA MET A 203 -0.44 -3.31 9.77
C MET A 203 0.92 -3.98 9.51
N GLN A 204 1.91 -3.27 8.96
CA GLN A 204 3.27 -3.78 8.79
C GLN A 204 3.85 -4.27 10.11
N GLN A 205 3.70 -3.51 11.20
CA GLN A 205 4.16 -3.90 12.54
C GLN A 205 3.46 -5.16 13.06
N THR A 206 2.20 -5.35 12.70
CA THR A 206 1.38 -6.49 13.17
C THR A 206 1.67 -7.75 12.34
N MET A 207 1.92 -7.60 11.03
CA MET A 207 2.01 -8.69 10.06
C MET A 207 3.43 -9.11 9.70
N ALA A 208 4.47 -8.44 10.23
CA ALA A 208 5.87 -8.69 9.90
C ALA A 208 6.35 -10.15 10.02
N ARG A 209 5.64 -10.99 10.78
CA ARG A 209 5.95 -12.42 10.95
C ARG A 209 5.37 -13.33 9.87
N PHE A 210 4.35 -12.88 9.15
CA PHE A 210 3.57 -13.70 8.22
C PHE A 210 3.68 -13.24 6.76
N GLY A 211 4.01 -11.97 6.56
CA GLY A 211 4.18 -11.38 5.23
C GLY A 211 4.73 -9.97 5.26
N ALA A 212 4.89 -9.38 4.10
CA ALA A 212 5.30 -7.99 3.94
C ALA A 212 4.15 -7.15 3.37
N ILE A 213 3.95 -5.96 3.90
CA ILE A 213 3.11 -4.94 3.28
C ILE A 213 4.04 -3.88 2.74
N GLN A 214 4.10 -3.72 1.42
CA GLN A 214 4.86 -2.64 0.79
C GLN A 214 3.91 -1.50 0.47
N THR A 215 4.28 -0.28 0.86
CA THR A 215 3.47 0.91 0.59
C THR A 215 4.11 1.75 -0.50
N MET A 216 3.37 2.01 -1.56
CA MET A 216 3.67 3.04 -2.54
C MET A 216 2.86 4.28 -2.20
N HIS A 217 3.50 5.24 -1.56
CA HIS A 217 2.87 6.51 -1.24
C HIS A 217 3.01 7.48 -2.41
N LEU A 218 1.89 8.05 -2.84
CA LEU A 218 1.87 9.04 -3.90
C LEU A 218 2.17 10.43 -3.34
N PRO A 219 2.85 11.29 -4.12
CA PRO A 219 3.21 12.62 -3.67
C PRO A 219 1.97 13.46 -3.34
N ALA A 220 2.20 14.50 -2.51
CA ALA A 220 1.15 15.37 -2.02
C ALA A 220 0.25 15.86 -3.17
N LEU A 221 -1.04 15.55 -3.04
CA LEU A 221 -2.09 15.91 -3.99
C LEU A 221 -2.42 17.40 -3.96
N MET A 222 -1.79 18.12 -3.04
CA MET A 222 -1.87 19.56 -2.87
C MET A 222 -0.48 20.14 -3.06
N ALA A 223 -0.29 20.99 -4.07
CA ALA A 223 0.91 21.78 -4.27
C ALA A 223 0.58 23.24 -3.95
N ASN A 224 1.25 23.82 -2.96
CA ASN A 224 1.02 25.21 -2.51
C ASN A 224 -0.46 25.50 -2.17
N GLY A 225 -1.14 24.54 -1.54
CA GLY A 225 -2.56 24.66 -1.16
C GLY A 225 -3.55 24.54 -2.32
N LYS A 226 -3.10 24.13 -3.51
CA LYS A 226 -3.95 23.87 -4.69
C LYS A 226 -3.92 22.40 -5.07
N PRO A 227 -5.01 21.84 -5.60
CA PRO A 227 -5.07 20.44 -5.97
C PRO A 227 -4.21 20.21 -7.22
N LEU A 228 -3.61 19.03 -7.30
CA LEU A 228 -2.81 18.61 -8.44
C LEU A 228 -3.62 18.68 -9.74
N SER A 229 -3.04 19.22 -10.81
CA SER A 229 -3.71 19.30 -12.11
C SER A 229 -4.11 17.90 -12.60
N LEU A 230 -5.20 17.78 -13.37
CA LEU A 230 -5.61 16.48 -13.93
C LEU A 230 -4.54 15.87 -14.85
N VAL A 231 -3.74 16.71 -15.53
CA VAL A 231 -2.63 16.26 -16.37
C VAL A 231 -1.54 15.63 -15.51
N ASP A 232 -1.19 16.24 -14.38
CA ASP A 232 -0.17 15.69 -13.49
C ASP A 232 -0.69 14.50 -12.68
N PHE A 233 -1.98 14.48 -12.35
CA PHE A 233 -2.65 13.31 -11.80
C PHE A 233 -2.59 12.11 -12.77
N HIS A 234 -2.85 12.34 -14.06
CA HIS A 234 -2.71 11.32 -15.08
C HIS A 234 -1.24 10.83 -15.22
N LYS A 235 -0.25 11.73 -15.21
CA LYS A 235 1.18 11.33 -15.19
C LYS A 235 1.53 10.51 -13.96
N GLN A 236 0.97 10.85 -12.80
CA GLN A 236 1.15 10.09 -11.56
C GLN A 236 0.57 8.68 -11.70
N LEU A 237 -0.62 8.53 -12.27
CA LEU A 237 -1.21 7.23 -12.60
C LEU A 237 -0.33 6.41 -13.56
N GLN A 238 0.28 7.03 -14.57
CA GLN A 238 1.22 6.34 -15.46
C GLN A 238 2.46 5.82 -14.72
N LYS A 239 3.01 6.60 -13.79
CA LYS A 239 4.14 6.16 -12.94
C LYS A 239 3.73 4.98 -12.05
N VAL A 240 2.54 5.04 -11.46
CA VAL A 240 1.97 3.95 -10.68
C VAL A 240 1.81 2.69 -11.52
N ALA A 241 1.24 2.81 -12.72
CA ALA A 241 1.08 1.70 -13.64
C ALA A 241 2.41 1.05 -14.02
N ALA A 242 3.43 1.86 -14.34
CA ALA A 242 4.77 1.36 -14.66
C ALA A 242 5.44 0.66 -13.47
N ALA A 243 5.26 1.18 -12.25
CA ALA A 243 5.81 0.56 -11.05
C ALA A 243 5.08 -0.74 -10.70
N LEU A 244 3.74 -0.78 -10.83
CA LEU A 244 2.96 -1.99 -10.65
C LEU A 244 3.34 -3.07 -11.67
N ALA A 245 3.47 -2.71 -12.94
CA ALA A 245 3.86 -3.64 -13.98
C ALA A 245 5.19 -4.35 -13.67
N LYS A 246 6.15 -3.66 -13.03
CA LYS A 246 7.43 -4.24 -12.58
C LYS A 246 7.28 -5.19 -11.39
N GLU A 247 6.39 -4.86 -10.45
CA GLU A 247 6.14 -5.67 -9.25
C GLU A 247 5.38 -6.98 -9.58
N VAL A 248 4.65 -7.01 -10.70
CA VAL A 248 3.89 -8.20 -11.13
C VAL A 248 4.50 -8.85 -12.40
N ALA A 249 5.66 -8.39 -12.88
CA ALA A 249 6.37 -8.99 -14.02
C ALA A 249 7.05 -10.29 -13.58
#